data_AF-A0A3D2XLW3-F1
#
_entry.id   AF-A0A3D2XLW3-F1
#
_cell.length_a   1.000
_cell.length_b   1.000
_cell.length_c   1.000
_cell.angle_alpha   90.00
_cell.angle_beta   90.00
_cell.angle_gamma   90.00
#
_symmetry.space_group_name_H-M   'P 1'
#
loop_
_entity.id
_entity.type
_entity.pdbx_description
1 polymer ?
#
loop_
_entity_poly.entity_id
_entity_poly.type
_entity_poly.pdbx_seq_one_letter_code
_entity_poly.pdbx_strand_id
1 'polypeptide(L)'
;MMKNLLNIIITLFIIFQASLEAQTDLNQYKYVSVPDRFDFLKTSDQYQLSSLTQFLLTKKGFTVLESIENYPSDLAANSCLLLDVN
;
A
#
# COMPACT_ATOMS: atom_id res chain seq x y z
N MET A 1 -17.03 -31.08 35.16
CA MET A 1 -17.05 -29.61 35.19
C MET A 1 -15.93 -29.01 34.32
N MET A 2 -14.65 -29.33 34.57
CA MET A 2 -13.52 -28.79 33.79
C MET A 2 -13.50 -29.17 32.30
N LYS A 3 -13.93 -30.38 31.93
CA LYS A 3 -14.06 -30.80 30.51
C LYS A 3 -15.08 -29.96 29.74
N ASN A 4 -16.18 -29.57 30.38
CA ASN A 4 -17.22 -28.74 29.77
C ASN A 4 -16.73 -27.29 29.63
N LEU A 5 -15.95 -26.81 30.61
CA LEU A 5 -15.29 -25.50 30.53
C LEU A 5 -14.26 -25.44 29.38
N LEU A 6 -13.46 -26.49 29.22
CA LEU A 6 -12.51 -26.62 28.12
C LEU A 6 -13.22 -26.59 26.76
N ASN A 7 -14.32 -27.33 26.62
CA ASN A 7 -15.11 -27.34 25.39
C ASN A 7 -15.70 -25.95 25.08
N ILE A 8 -16.18 -25.21 26.08
CA ILE A 8 -16.67 -23.83 25.90
C ILE A 8 -15.57 -22.92 25.38
N ILE A 9 -14.35 -23.00 25.95
CA ILE A 9 -13.21 -22.19 25.52
C ILE A 9 -12.82 -22.51 24.07
N ILE A 10 -12.82 -23.80 23.70
CA ILE A 10 -12.52 -24.23 22.32
C ILE A 10 -13.58 -23.70 21.35
N THR A 11 -14.86 -23.82 21.70
CA THR A 11 -15.95 -23.29 20.86
C THR A 11 -15.85 -21.77 20.70
N LEU A 12 -15.52 -21.04 21.77
CA LEU A 12 -15.33 -19.59 21.72
C LEU A 12 -14.15 -19.20 20.81
N PHE A 13 -13.05 -19.94 20.90
CA PHE A 13 -11.87 -19.72 20.06
C PHE A 13 -12.19 -19.96 18.58
N ILE A 14 -12.94 -21.00 18.24
CA ILE A 14 -13.34 -21.29 16.86
C ILE A 14 -14.24 -20.17 16.29
N ILE A 15 -15.19 -19.66 17.09
CA ILE A 15 -16.07 -18.56 16.67
C ILE A 15 -15.27 -17.26 16.46
N PHE A 16 -14.27 -17.00 17.31
CA PHE A 16 -13.41 -15.82 17.18
C PHE A 16 -12.62 -15.79 15.87
N GLN A 17 -12.12 -16.94 15.40
CA GLN A 17 -11.41 -17.01 14.11
C GLN A 17 -12.28 -16.62 12.91
N ALA A 18 -13.59 -16.88 12.97
CA ALA A 18 -14.53 -16.51 11.90
C ALA A 18 -14.81 -15.00 11.81
N SER A 19 -14.40 -14.22 12.83
CA SER A 19 -14.53 -12.75 12.84
C SER A 19 -13.30 -12.00 12.32
N LEU A 20 -12.24 -12.73 11.93
CA LEU A 20 -11.06 -12.14 11.33
C LEU A 20 -11.29 -11.99 9.84
N GLU A 21 -11.45 -10.76 9.37
CA GLU A 21 -11.44 -10.45 7.95
C GLU A 21 -9.98 -10.38 7.45
N ALA A 22 -9.66 -11.16 6.41
CA ALA A 22 -8.43 -10.93 5.65
C ALA A 22 -8.57 -9.64 4.83
N GLN A 23 -7.46 -8.91 4.61
CA GLN A 23 -7.46 -7.66 3.83
C GLN A 23 -8.18 -7.88 2.49
N THR A 24 -9.34 -7.24 2.33
CA THR A 24 -10.24 -7.41 1.17
C THR A 24 -9.74 -6.68 -0.07
N ASP A 25 -8.89 -5.67 0.10
CA ASP A 25 -8.23 -4.94 -0.96
C ASP A 25 -6.73 -4.85 -0.66
N LEU A 26 -5.93 -5.49 -1.51
CA LEU A 26 -4.46 -5.47 -1.41
C LEU A 26 -3.88 -4.12 -1.88
N ASN A 27 -4.70 -3.27 -2.53
CA ASN A 27 -4.24 -2.08 -3.22
C ASN A 27 -4.83 -0.80 -2.60
N GLN A 28 -4.57 -0.59 -1.31
CA GLN A 28 -4.99 0.63 -0.58
C GLN A 28 -4.13 1.87 -0.89
N TYR A 29 -3.22 1.78 -1.87
CA TYR A 29 -2.41 2.91 -2.29
C TYR A 29 -3.26 3.91 -3.06
N LYS A 30 -3.43 5.09 -2.48
CA LYS A 30 -4.14 6.21 -3.09
C LYS A 30 -3.22 7.06 -3.97
N TYR A 31 -1.93 7.08 -3.63
CA TYR A 31 -0.91 7.88 -4.29
C TYR A 31 0.26 7.00 -4.73
N VAL A 32 0.93 7.40 -5.81
CA VAL A 32 2.14 6.73 -6.30
C VAL A 32 3.26 7.76 -6.43
N SER A 33 4.43 7.45 -5.89
CA SER A 33 5.66 8.22 -6.08
C SER A 33 6.55 7.52 -7.10
N VAL A 34 7.08 8.27 -8.05
CA VAL A 34 8.03 7.75 -9.05
C VAL A 34 9.34 8.52 -8.88
N PRO A 35 10.49 7.86 -8.72
CA PRO A 35 11.75 8.55 -8.53
C PRO A 35 12.19 9.26 -9.81
N ASP A 36 12.82 10.43 -9.66
CA ASP A 36 13.49 11.14 -10.77
C ASP A 36 14.65 10.34 -11.38
N ARG A 37 15.16 9.35 -10.64
CA ARG A 37 16.18 8.40 -11.06
C ARG A 37 16.02 7.08 -10.31
N PHE A 38 15.82 5.99 -11.03
CA PHE A 38 15.88 4.65 -10.45
C PHE A 38 17.31 4.26 -10.04
N ASP A 39 17.45 3.45 -8.99
CA ASP A 39 18.75 3.07 -8.41
C ASP A 39 19.69 2.35 -9.39
N PHE A 40 19.15 1.71 -10.42
CA PHE A 40 19.93 1.03 -11.46
C PHE A 40 20.43 1.97 -12.57
N LEU A 41 20.03 3.25 -12.58
CA LEU A 41 20.40 4.23 -13.61
C LEU A 41 21.47 5.20 -13.11
N LYS A 42 22.30 5.69 -14.04
CA LYS A 42 23.43 6.58 -13.72
C LYS A 42 23.01 8.05 -13.68
N THR A 43 22.01 8.43 -14.46
CA THR A 43 21.53 9.83 -14.58
C THR A 43 20.02 9.88 -14.39
N SER A 44 19.50 11.03 -13.95
CA SER A 44 18.05 11.27 -13.86
C SER A 44 17.37 11.05 -15.20
N ASP A 45 16.21 10.40 -15.14
CA ASP A 45 15.36 10.05 -16.28
C ASP A 45 16.13 9.44 -17.47
N GLN A 46 17.16 8.64 -17.18
CA GLN A 46 17.95 7.98 -18.22
C GLN A 46 17.03 7.08 -19.05
N TYR A 47 17.08 7.23 -20.37
CA TYR A 47 16.15 6.58 -21.32
C TYR A 47 14.67 6.96 -21.15
N GLN A 48 14.37 8.09 -20.48
CA GLN A 48 13.01 8.56 -20.20
C GLN A 48 12.19 7.60 -19.33
N LEU A 49 12.85 6.76 -18.54
CA LEU A 49 12.17 5.71 -17.77
C LEU A 49 11.27 6.27 -16.66
N SER A 50 11.70 7.32 -15.95
CA SER A 50 10.91 7.96 -14.91
C SER A 50 9.69 8.66 -15.54
N SER A 51 9.92 9.44 -16.60
CA SER A 51 8.86 10.13 -17.34
C SER A 51 7.84 9.16 -17.94
N LEU A 52 8.30 8.05 -18.54
CA LEU A 52 7.43 7.02 -19.10
C LEU A 52 6.61 6.33 -18.00
N THR A 53 7.22 6.05 -16.85
CA THR A 53 6.55 5.43 -15.70
C THR A 53 5.46 6.33 -15.15
N GLN A 54 5.77 7.61 -14.91
CA GLN A 54 4.78 8.62 -14.51
C GLN A 54 3.63 8.69 -15.52
N PHE A 55 3.94 8.85 -16.81
CA PHE A 55 2.94 8.92 -17.88
C PHE A 55 2.00 7.70 -17.91
N LEU A 56 2.56 6.49 -17.82
CA LEU A 56 1.77 5.26 -17.86
C LEU A 56 0.89 5.10 -16.62
N LEU A 57 1.39 5.43 -15.43
CA LEU A 57 0.62 5.36 -14.18
C LEU A 57 -0.52 6.37 -14.17
N THR A 58 -0.26 7.62 -14.56
CA THR A 58 -1.30 8.64 -14.74
C THR A 58 -2.36 8.17 -15.74
N LYS A 59 -1.95 7.61 -16.88
CA LYS A 59 -2.88 7.06 -17.89
C LYS A 59 -3.74 5.90 -17.35
N LYS A 60 -3.25 5.16 -16.37
CA LYS A 60 -3.97 4.06 -15.70
C LYS A 60 -4.88 4.54 -14.56
N GLY A 61 -4.89 5.83 -14.25
CA GLY A 61 -5.77 6.43 -13.24
C GLY A 61 -5.15 6.56 -11.85
N PHE A 62 -3.84 6.34 -11.71
CA PHE A 62 -3.13 6.59 -10.44
C PHE A 62 -2.88 8.09 -10.24
N THR A 63 -2.94 8.53 -8.98
CA THR A 63 -2.51 9.88 -8.60
C THR A 63 -1.00 9.85 -8.35
N VAL A 64 -0.23 10.25 -9.36
CA VAL A 64 1.23 10.31 -9.28
C VAL A 64 1.64 11.62 -8.61
N LEU A 65 2.53 11.56 -7.62
CA LEU A 65 3.08 12.72 -6.93
C LEU A 65 4.43 13.09 -7.54
N GLU A 66 4.58 14.36 -7.94
CA GLU A 66 5.82 14.87 -8.55
C GLU A 66 6.91 15.19 -7.50
N SER A 67 6.55 15.46 -6.24
CA SER A 67 7.53 15.63 -5.16
C SER A 67 6.96 15.31 -3.77
N ILE A 68 7.87 14.98 -2.85
CA ILE A 68 7.56 14.71 -1.43
C ILE A 68 7.19 16.00 -0.68
N GLU A 69 7.49 17.18 -1.23
CA GLU A 69 7.40 18.45 -0.51
C GLU A 69 5.96 18.93 -0.26
N ASN A 70 4.95 18.37 -0.95
CA ASN A 70 3.55 18.77 -0.79
C ASN A 70 2.59 17.57 -0.70
N TYR A 71 2.80 16.70 0.29
CA TYR A 71 1.86 15.61 0.54
C TYR A 71 0.46 16.12 0.92
N PRO A 72 -0.59 15.56 0.31
CA PRO A 72 -1.97 15.74 0.77
C PRO A 72 -2.10 15.43 2.27
N SER A 73 -2.98 16.13 2.97
CA SER A 73 -3.12 16.02 4.43
C SER A 73 -3.46 14.60 4.92
N ASP A 74 -4.18 13.83 4.11
CA ASP A 74 -4.50 12.43 4.38
C ASP A 74 -3.29 11.50 4.19
N LEU A 75 -2.44 11.77 3.20
CA LEU A 75 -1.16 11.08 3.02
C LEU A 75 -0.19 11.38 4.17
N ALA A 76 -0.15 12.64 4.61
CA ALA A 76 0.64 13.05 5.77
C ALA A 76 0.13 12.39 7.07
N ALA A 77 -1.18 12.16 7.18
CA ALA A 77 -1.79 11.46 8.32
C ALA A 77 -1.65 9.93 8.23
N ASN A 78 -1.54 9.37 7.02
CA ASN A 78 -1.43 7.94 6.77
C ASN A 78 -0.48 7.65 5.60
N SER A 79 0.79 7.37 5.93
CA SER A 79 1.84 7.07 4.94
C SER A 79 1.60 5.77 4.16
N CYS A 80 0.76 4.85 4.66
CA CYS A 80 0.44 3.60 3.96
C CYS A 80 -0.37 3.83 2.68
N LEU A 81 -0.87 5.05 2.47
CA LEU A 81 -1.55 5.44 1.24
C LEU A 81 -0.58 5.69 0.07
N LEU A 82 0.75 5.72 0.31
CA LEU A 82 1.77 5.92 -0.72
C LEU A 82 2.34 4.57 -1.21
N LEU A 83 2.33 4.37 -2.51
CA LEU A 83 3.20 3.38 -3.17
C LEU A 83 4.47 4.09 -3.68
N ASP A 84 5.62 3.66 -3.20
CA ASP A 84 6.92 4.10 -3.72
C ASP A 84 7.46 3.08 -4.74
N VAL A 85 7.81 3.53 -5.94
CA VAL A 85 8.16 2.69 -7.10
C VAL A 85 9.69 2.50 -7.24
N ASN A 86 10.49 2.99 -6.28
CA ASN A 86 11.96 2.96 -6.32
C ASN A 86 12.57 1.56 -6.49
#